data_AF-A0A9Q0Q7R8-F1
#
_entry.id   AF-A0A9Q0Q7R8-F1
#
_cell.length_a   1.000
_cell.length_b   1.000
_cell.length_c   1.000
_cell.angle_alpha   90.00
_cell.angle_beta   90.00
_cell.angle_gamma   90.00
#
_symmetry.space_group_name_H-M   'P 1'
#
loop_
_entity.id
_entity.type
_entity.pdbx_description
1 polymer ?
#
loop_
_entity_poly.entity_id
_entity_poly.type
_entity_poly.pdbx_seq_one_letter_code
_entity_poly.pdbx_strand_id
1 'polypeptide(L)'
;MAGKLAFTLTSPRVLTAPIQKPFISSSSSLPSPSCSISTRVHFNVKQFSLRRRMLLLPTKATADQKADQAQEGEMVDGKILQYCSIDKKEKKSLGEMEQEFLQALQAFYYEGKAIMSNEEFDNLKEELMWEGSSVVMLSSDEQKFLEASIAYVSGNPILSDKEFDELKMKLKSEGSEIVVEGPRCSLRSRKVYSDLYVDYVKMFLLNVPATVIALGLFFFLDDLTGFEITYLLELPEPFSFLFTWFAAVPLLVWLALTLTNAIVKDFLILKGPCPNCGTENGSFFGTILSISSGGTNNTLKCSNCSTELVYNSKTRLITLPEGSEA
;
A
#
# COMPACT_ATOMS: atom_id res chain seq x y z
N MET A 1 30.91 39.75 -53.86
CA MET A 1 31.82 38.76 -53.24
C MET A 1 31.02 38.12 -52.10
N ALA A 2 30.21 37.09 -52.37
CA ALA A 2 30.59 35.68 -52.50
C ALA A 2 31.26 35.13 -51.23
N GLY A 3 30.56 34.24 -50.51
CA GLY A 3 31.13 33.49 -49.39
C GLY A 3 30.12 32.75 -48.51
N LYS A 4 29.40 31.77 -49.08
CA LYS A 4 28.70 30.69 -48.37
C LYS A 4 29.72 29.85 -47.57
N LEU A 5 29.37 29.43 -46.35
CA LEU A 5 29.73 28.10 -45.83
C LEU A 5 28.60 27.54 -44.94
N ALA A 6 27.99 26.47 -45.46
CA ALA A 6 27.22 25.47 -44.72
C ALA A 6 28.15 24.28 -44.38
N PHE A 7 27.59 23.22 -43.81
CA PHE A 7 28.17 21.92 -43.40
C PHE A 7 28.63 21.87 -41.92
N THR A 8 28.31 20.89 -41.08
CA THR A 8 27.39 19.73 -41.10
C THR A 8 27.34 19.20 -39.66
N LEU A 9 26.16 18.90 -39.14
CA LEU A 9 25.96 18.19 -37.87
C LEU A 9 26.23 16.69 -38.07
N THR A 10 27.30 16.17 -37.45
CA THR A 10 27.57 14.73 -37.34
C THR A 10 27.14 14.23 -35.97
N SER A 11 26.14 13.33 -35.97
CA SER A 11 25.73 12.49 -34.84
C SER A 11 26.74 11.36 -34.58
N PRO A 12 26.91 10.90 -33.33
CA PRO A 12 27.32 9.53 -33.07
C PRO A 12 26.12 8.68 -32.61
N ARG A 13 25.99 7.52 -33.26
CA ARG A 13 25.07 6.41 -32.95
C ARG A 13 25.91 5.24 -32.44
N VAL A 14 25.68 4.80 -31.20
CA VAL A 14 26.14 3.49 -30.65
C VAL A 14 25.11 3.08 -29.58
N LEU A 15 24.09 2.29 -29.94
CA LEU A 15 23.95 0.83 -29.76
C LEU A 15 23.42 0.43 -28.37
N THR A 16 22.09 0.33 -28.28
CA THR A 16 21.33 -0.35 -27.22
C THR A 16 21.32 -1.86 -27.46
N ALA A 17 21.76 -2.63 -26.47
CA ALA A 17 21.66 -4.08 -26.44
C ALA A 17 20.30 -4.53 -25.87
N PRO A 18 19.60 -5.53 -26.46
CA PRO A 18 18.42 -6.12 -25.85
C PRO A 18 18.81 -7.34 -24.98
N ILE A 19 18.49 -7.29 -23.69
CA ILE A 19 18.62 -8.45 -22.79
C ILE A 19 17.37 -9.33 -22.95
N GLN A 20 17.56 -10.46 -23.62
CA GLN A 20 16.60 -11.56 -23.71
C GLN A 20 16.60 -12.39 -22.42
N LYS A 21 15.42 -12.62 -21.85
CA LYS A 21 15.16 -13.65 -20.82
C LYS A 21 15.03 -15.02 -21.48
N PRO A 22 15.62 -16.11 -20.95
CA PRO A 22 15.27 -17.45 -21.40
C PRO A 22 14.18 -18.07 -20.50
N PHE A 23 13.05 -18.39 -21.12
CA PHE A 23 12.14 -19.46 -20.71
C PHE A 23 12.63 -20.78 -21.31
N ILE A 24 12.84 -21.83 -20.52
CA ILE A 24 12.84 -23.23 -21.00
C ILE A 24 12.10 -24.09 -19.96
N SER A 25 11.17 -24.91 -20.46
CA SER A 25 10.41 -25.92 -19.74
C SER A 25 11.00 -27.32 -19.91
N SER A 26 10.95 -28.11 -18.82
CA SER A 26 10.61 -29.55 -18.69
C SER A 26 11.19 -30.62 -19.64
N SER A 27 11.94 -31.62 -19.12
CA SER A 27 11.41 -32.93 -18.62
C SER A 27 12.40 -34.13 -18.61
N SER A 28 12.25 -34.97 -17.56
CA SER A 28 12.49 -36.43 -17.43
C SER A 28 13.91 -37.02 -17.21
N SER A 29 14.17 -37.63 -16.03
CA SER A 29 14.16 -39.09 -15.78
C SER A 29 14.84 -39.49 -14.44
N LEU A 30 14.30 -40.55 -13.82
CA LEU A 30 14.60 -41.27 -12.55
C LEU A 30 16.03 -41.91 -12.51
N PRO A 31 16.59 -42.42 -11.35
CA PRO A 31 15.92 -43.25 -10.33
C PRO A 31 16.31 -43.07 -8.82
N SER A 32 15.57 -43.83 -8.00
CA SER A 32 15.55 -44.10 -6.54
C SER A 32 16.88 -44.67 -5.95
N PRO A 33 17.10 -44.90 -4.62
CA PRO A 33 16.10 -45.34 -3.61
C PRO A 33 16.21 -44.90 -2.11
N SER A 34 15.06 -45.07 -1.42
CA SER A 34 14.78 -45.49 -0.01
C SER A 34 15.48 -44.89 1.22
N CYS A 35 14.70 -44.31 2.15
CA CYS A 35 14.36 -44.94 3.45
C CYS A 35 13.23 -44.20 4.21
N SER A 36 12.48 -44.98 4.97
CA SER A 36 11.18 -44.74 5.63
C SER A 36 11.24 -44.01 6.98
N ILE A 37 10.16 -43.29 7.34
CA ILE A 37 9.41 -43.40 8.62
C ILE A 37 8.07 -42.64 8.48
N SER A 38 7.02 -43.26 9.00
CA SER A 38 5.60 -42.91 8.81
C SER A 38 4.99 -42.43 10.13
N THR A 39 4.30 -41.28 10.11
CA THR A 39 3.19 -40.98 11.02
C THR A 39 2.13 -40.16 10.26
N ARG A 40 0.96 -40.78 10.04
CA ARG A 40 -0.23 -40.17 9.43
C ARG A 40 -1.07 -39.49 10.51
N VAL A 41 -1.46 -38.25 10.28
CA VAL A 41 -2.66 -37.64 10.89
C VAL A 41 -3.53 -37.15 9.73
N HIS A 42 -4.74 -37.69 9.65
CA HIS A 42 -5.72 -37.41 8.59
C HIS A 42 -6.47 -36.11 8.91
N PHE A 43 -6.36 -35.10 8.03
CA PHE A 43 -7.33 -34.00 7.92
C PHE A 43 -7.95 -34.04 6.53
N ASN A 44 -9.28 -34.13 6.50
CA ASN A 44 -10.09 -34.32 5.31
C ASN A 44 -10.52 -32.94 4.78
N VAL A 45 -9.88 -32.47 3.70
CA VAL A 45 -10.24 -31.22 3.02
C VAL A 45 -10.69 -31.57 1.60
N LYS A 46 -11.98 -31.32 1.32
CA LYS A 46 -12.56 -31.37 -0.02
C LYS A 46 -11.96 -30.25 -0.88
N GLN A 47 -11.18 -30.61 -1.90
CA GLN A 47 -10.73 -29.69 -2.94
C GLN A 47 -11.67 -29.71 -4.15
N PHE A 48 -12.22 -28.55 -4.51
CA PHE A 48 -12.89 -28.30 -5.79
C PHE A 48 -11.84 -28.11 -6.89
N SER A 49 -11.89 -28.95 -7.92
CA SER A 49 -11.03 -28.85 -9.11
C SER A 49 -11.82 -28.28 -10.30
N LEU A 50 -11.53 -27.04 -10.71
CA LEU A 50 -12.01 -26.49 -11.98
C LEU A 50 -10.98 -26.79 -13.09
N ARG A 51 -11.39 -27.65 -14.03
CA ARG A 51 -10.63 -28.00 -15.24
C ARG A 51 -10.64 -26.82 -16.23
N ARG A 52 -9.46 -26.30 -16.55
CA ARG A 52 -9.23 -25.29 -17.59
C ARG A 52 -9.31 -25.96 -18.98
N ARG A 53 -10.29 -25.59 -19.80
CA ARG A 53 -10.44 -26.05 -21.18
C ARG A 53 -9.73 -25.07 -22.12
N MET A 54 -8.66 -25.50 -22.78
CA MET A 54 -8.06 -24.80 -23.92
C MET A 54 -8.84 -25.17 -25.19
N LEU A 55 -9.24 -24.17 -25.97
CA LEU A 55 -9.64 -24.35 -27.37
C LEU A 55 -8.93 -23.27 -28.21
N LEU A 56 -8.16 -23.76 -29.19
CA LEU A 56 -7.40 -23.03 -30.20
C LEU A 56 -8.32 -22.51 -31.33
N LEU A 57 -7.84 -21.45 -31.99
CA LEU A 57 -8.45 -20.59 -33.03
C LEU A 57 -9.07 -21.31 -34.25
N PRO A 58 -9.83 -20.56 -35.08
CA PRO A 58 -9.28 -20.33 -36.43
C PRO A 58 -9.37 -18.88 -36.95
N THR A 59 -8.46 -18.61 -37.89
CA THR A 59 -8.25 -17.38 -38.66
C THR A 59 -9.21 -17.20 -39.86
N LYS A 60 -9.60 -15.93 -40.10
CA LYS A 60 -9.99 -15.23 -41.35
C LYS A 60 -10.46 -16.03 -42.59
N ALA A 61 -11.57 -15.55 -43.19
CA ALA A 61 -11.78 -15.50 -44.65
C ALA A 61 -12.74 -14.36 -45.05
N THR A 62 -12.56 -13.85 -46.28
CA THR A 62 -13.09 -12.62 -46.89
C THR A 62 -14.16 -12.94 -47.96
N ALA A 63 -14.91 -11.90 -48.41
CA ALA A 63 -15.84 -11.78 -49.58
C ALA A 63 -17.33 -12.02 -49.24
N ASP A 64 -18.34 -11.23 -49.66
CA ASP A 64 -18.54 -10.35 -50.83
C ASP A 64 -19.56 -9.18 -50.57
N GLN A 65 -19.59 -8.24 -51.52
CA GLN A 65 -20.41 -7.00 -51.68
C GLN A 65 -21.95 -7.24 -51.64
N LYS A 66 -22.87 -6.31 -51.34
CA LYS A 66 -23.12 -4.97 -51.94
C LYS A 66 -24.28 -4.22 -51.23
N ALA A 67 -24.15 -2.89 -51.16
CA ALA A 67 -25.13 -1.77 -51.03
C ALA A 67 -26.51 -1.95 -50.34
N ASP A 68 -26.82 -1.08 -49.36
CA ASP A 68 -27.69 0.09 -49.59
C ASP A 68 -27.62 1.11 -48.42
N GLN A 69 -27.73 2.39 -48.77
CA GLN A 69 -27.76 3.53 -47.86
C GLN A 69 -29.16 3.73 -47.26
N ALA A 70 -29.22 4.05 -45.97
CA ALA A 70 -30.18 5.00 -45.42
C ALA A 70 -29.65 5.54 -44.09
N GLN A 71 -29.32 6.83 -44.08
CA GLN A 71 -29.17 7.61 -42.85
C GLN A 71 -30.52 7.65 -42.13
N GLU A 72 -30.52 7.52 -40.81
CA GLU A 72 -31.26 8.44 -39.92
C GLU A 72 -30.93 8.16 -38.45
N GLY A 73 -30.40 9.20 -37.80
CA GLY A 73 -30.65 9.48 -36.37
C GLY A 73 -29.93 8.63 -35.33
N GLU A 74 -28.61 8.74 -35.22
CA GLU A 74 -27.97 8.41 -33.94
C GLU A 74 -28.15 9.62 -33.00
N MET A 75 -29.15 9.52 -32.13
CA MET A 75 -29.19 10.34 -30.93
C MET A 75 -27.96 9.99 -30.11
N VAL A 76 -26.93 10.83 -30.24
CA VAL A 76 -25.79 10.85 -29.32
C VAL A 76 -26.37 11.15 -27.95
N ASP A 77 -26.51 10.10 -27.14
CA ASP A 77 -26.83 10.23 -25.73
C ASP A 77 -25.65 10.93 -25.07
N GLY A 78 -25.76 12.26 -24.90
CA GLY A 78 -24.72 13.15 -24.37
C GLY A 78 -24.41 12.94 -22.88
N LYS A 79 -24.50 11.70 -22.39
CA LYS A 79 -24.34 11.31 -21.00
C LYS A 79 -23.53 10.03 -20.79
N ILE A 80 -22.71 9.64 -21.76
CA ILE A 80 -21.66 8.63 -21.58
C ILE A 80 -20.31 9.32 -21.74
N LEU A 81 -19.50 9.28 -20.66
CA LEU A 81 -18.12 9.77 -20.64
C LEU A 81 -17.39 9.20 -21.86
N GLN A 82 -16.68 10.06 -22.60
CA GLN A 82 -16.03 9.76 -23.89
C GLN A 82 -14.90 8.72 -23.82
N TYR A 83 -14.70 8.09 -22.66
CA TYR A 83 -13.79 6.97 -22.43
C TYR A 83 -14.48 5.60 -22.26
N CYS A 84 -15.82 5.55 -22.30
CA CYS A 84 -16.61 4.32 -22.43
C CYS A 84 -17.40 4.30 -23.76
N SER A 85 -16.74 4.59 -24.88
CA SER A 85 -17.30 4.21 -26.18
C SER A 85 -17.27 2.68 -26.29
N ILE A 86 -18.46 2.08 -26.30
CA ILE A 86 -18.72 0.64 -26.47
C ILE A 86 -18.15 0.07 -27.79
N ASP A 87 -17.62 0.92 -28.67
CA ASP A 87 -16.88 0.56 -29.86
C ASP A 87 -15.45 0.09 -29.56
N LYS A 88 -15.35 -1.11 -28.99
CA LYS A 88 -14.13 -1.96 -28.99
C LYS A 88 -12.82 -1.33 -28.48
N LYS A 89 -12.87 -0.21 -27.76
CA LYS A 89 -11.77 0.20 -26.89
C LYS A 89 -11.97 -0.51 -25.56
N GLU A 90 -11.16 -1.53 -25.32
CA GLU A 90 -11.09 -2.22 -24.04
C GLU A 90 -11.05 -1.17 -22.92
N LYS A 91 -11.83 -1.36 -21.84
CA LYS A 91 -11.75 -0.49 -20.66
C LYS A 91 -10.26 -0.36 -20.29
N LYS A 92 -9.72 0.87 -20.32
CA LYS A 92 -8.33 1.10 -19.94
C LYS A 92 -8.15 0.59 -18.51
N SER A 93 -7.05 -0.11 -18.28
CA SER A 93 -6.74 -0.55 -16.93
C SER A 93 -6.45 0.68 -16.05
N LEU A 94 -6.72 0.57 -14.75
CA LEU A 94 -6.44 1.62 -13.76
C LEU A 94 -5.00 2.16 -13.92
N GLY A 95 -4.03 1.27 -14.08
CA GLY A 95 -2.62 1.66 -14.25
C GLY A 95 -2.32 2.42 -15.57
N GLU A 96 -3.03 2.13 -16.66
CA GLU A 96 -2.88 2.90 -17.90
C GLU A 96 -3.43 4.32 -17.76
N MET A 97 -4.57 4.46 -17.06
CA MET A 97 -5.15 5.78 -16.78
C MET A 97 -4.25 6.61 -15.85
N GLU A 98 -3.68 6.00 -14.81
CA GLU A 98 -2.70 6.67 -13.93
C GLU A 98 -1.47 7.13 -14.70
N GLN A 99 -0.98 6.31 -15.62
CA GLN A 99 0.19 6.65 -16.44
C GLN A 99 -0.10 7.83 -17.37
N GLU A 100 -1.27 7.86 -18.03
CA GLU A 100 -1.69 8.99 -18.88
C GLU A 100 -1.86 10.28 -18.06
N PHE A 101 -2.41 10.18 -16.84
CA PHE A 101 -2.54 11.31 -15.91
C PHE A 101 -1.19 11.91 -15.52
N LEU A 102 -0.26 11.05 -15.08
CA LEU A 102 1.08 11.47 -14.67
C LEU A 102 1.88 12.05 -15.85
N GLN A 103 1.75 11.44 -17.03
CA GLN A 103 2.39 11.93 -18.24
C GLN A 103 1.86 13.32 -18.64
N ALA A 104 0.55 13.54 -18.55
CA ALA A 104 -0.07 14.84 -18.84
C ALA A 104 0.42 15.91 -17.87
N LEU A 105 0.44 15.63 -16.57
CA LEU A 105 0.97 16.54 -15.55
C LEU A 105 2.44 16.86 -15.80
N GLN A 106 3.27 15.84 -16.05
CA GLN A 106 4.70 16.04 -16.31
C GLN A 106 4.92 16.95 -17.52
N ALA A 107 4.24 16.69 -18.64
CA ALA A 107 4.40 17.50 -19.85
C ALA A 107 3.90 18.94 -19.67
N PHE A 108 2.83 19.14 -18.90
CA PHE A 108 2.30 20.47 -18.62
C PHE A 108 3.28 21.29 -17.77
N TYR A 109 3.77 20.75 -16.65
CA TYR A 109 4.62 21.50 -15.72
C TYR A 109 6.07 21.64 -16.16
N TYR A 110 6.63 20.66 -16.88
CA TYR A 110 8.05 20.68 -17.27
C TYR A 110 8.28 21.04 -18.75
N GLU A 111 7.41 20.58 -19.65
CA GLU A 111 7.57 20.84 -21.08
C GLU A 111 6.75 22.03 -21.57
N GLY A 112 5.77 22.50 -20.79
CA GLY A 112 4.81 23.53 -21.20
C GLY A 112 3.90 23.07 -22.35
N LYS A 113 3.78 21.76 -22.58
CA LYS A 113 2.97 21.18 -23.66
C LYS A 113 1.75 20.47 -23.07
N ALA A 114 0.57 20.81 -23.59
CA ALA A 114 -0.64 20.06 -23.31
C ALA A 114 -0.71 18.83 -24.24
N ILE A 115 -0.51 17.63 -23.70
CA ILE A 115 -0.63 16.36 -24.45
C ILE A 115 -2.10 16.02 -24.73
N MET A 116 -3.00 16.41 -23.82
CA MET A 116 -4.45 16.18 -23.89
C MET A 116 -5.21 17.49 -23.68
N SER A 117 -6.48 17.51 -24.10
CA SER A 117 -7.36 18.66 -23.86
C SER A 117 -7.83 18.71 -22.40
N ASN A 118 -8.27 19.89 -21.93
CA ASN A 118 -8.73 20.06 -20.54
C ASN A 118 -9.95 19.18 -20.23
N GLU A 119 -10.86 19.00 -21.18
CA GLU A 119 -12.04 18.12 -21.02
C GLU A 119 -11.63 16.65 -20.87
N GLU A 120 -10.67 16.21 -21.67
CA GLU A 120 -10.12 14.84 -21.57
C GLU A 120 -9.42 14.62 -20.23
N PHE A 121 -8.69 15.62 -19.75
CA PHE A 121 -7.99 15.58 -18.47
C PHE A 121 -8.96 15.52 -17.28
N ASP A 122 -10.00 16.36 -17.29
CA ASP A 122 -11.00 16.40 -16.22
C ASP A 122 -11.80 15.10 -16.16
N ASN A 123 -12.19 14.54 -17.30
CA ASN A 123 -12.84 13.23 -17.37
C ASN A 123 -11.96 12.10 -16.82
N LEU A 124 -10.66 12.10 -17.17
CA LEU A 124 -9.70 11.10 -16.69
C LEU A 124 -9.47 11.22 -15.18
N LYS A 125 -9.43 12.45 -14.66
CA LYS A 125 -9.32 12.73 -13.23
C LYS A 125 -10.55 12.24 -12.47
N GLU A 126 -11.75 12.49 -12.99
CA GLU A 126 -13.00 11.99 -12.38
C GLU A 126 -13.02 10.46 -12.34
N GLU A 127 -12.67 9.79 -13.44
CA GLU A 127 -12.62 8.32 -13.48
C GLU A 127 -11.63 7.75 -12.46
N LEU A 128 -10.41 8.32 -12.39
CA LEU A 128 -9.41 7.92 -11.40
C LEU A 128 -9.88 8.15 -9.96
N MET A 129 -10.66 9.21 -9.72
CA MET A 129 -11.28 9.48 -8.43
C MET A 129 -12.36 8.45 -8.09
N TRP A 130 -13.19 8.05 -9.06
CA TRP A 130 -14.23 7.02 -8.91
C TRP A 130 -13.65 5.63 -8.67
N GLU A 131 -12.59 5.25 -9.38
CA GLU A 131 -11.88 3.97 -9.23
C GLU A 131 -11.00 3.92 -7.96
N GLY A 132 -10.82 5.04 -7.27
CA GLY A 132 -10.04 5.12 -6.04
C GLY A 132 -8.53 5.03 -6.27
N SER A 133 -8.03 5.59 -7.38
CA SER A 133 -6.60 5.66 -7.66
C SER A 133 -5.86 6.41 -6.54
N SER A 134 -4.80 5.79 -6.05
CA SER A 134 -3.92 6.38 -5.02
C SER A 134 -3.27 7.68 -5.47
N VAL A 135 -3.07 7.88 -6.78
CA VAL A 135 -2.42 9.07 -7.34
C VAL A 135 -3.32 10.31 -7.24
N VAL A 136 -4.64 10.13 -7.38
CA VAL A 136 -5.62 11.23 -7.37
C VAL A 136 -6.23 11.43 -5.98
N MET A 137 -6.40 10.35 -5.22
CA MET A 137 -7.02 10.36 -3.89
C MET A 137 -6.01 10.69 -2.78
N LEU A 138 -5.26 11.76 -2.95
CA LEU A 138 -4.31 12.23 -1.95
C LEU A 138 -4.98 13.16 -0.94
N SER A 139 -4.57 13.05 0.32
CA SER A 139 -4.93 14.02 1.34
C SER A 139 -4.36 15.40 1.01
N SER A 140 -4.94 16.47 1.57
CA SER A 140 -4.46 17.84 1.33
C SER A 140 -2.97 18.02 1.65
N ASP A 141 -2.49 17.31 2.67
CA ASP A 141 -1.12 17.43 3.15
C ASP A 141 -0.14 16.64 2.28
N GLU A 142 -0.54 15.48 1.75
CA GLU A 142 0.22 14.72 0.75
C GLU A 142 0.34 15.49 -0.56
N GLN A 143 -0.74 16.12 -1.02
CA GLN A 143 -0.72 16.97 -2.21
C GLN A 143 0.26 18.14 -2.02
N LYS A 144 0.18 18.82 -0.87
CA LYS A 144 1.08 19.93 -0.53
C LYS A 144 2.54 19.48 -0.46
N PHE A 145 2.82 18.29 0.06
CA PHE A 145 4.16 17.72 0.10
C PHE A 145 4.69 17.40 -1.30
N LEU A 146 3.87 16.80 -2.17
CA LEU A 146 4.23 16.52 -3.56
C LEU A 146 4.47 17.80 -4.36
N GLU A 147 3.56 18.76 -4.28
CA GLU A 147 3.71 20.07 -4.94
C GLU A 147 5.00 20.76 -4.48
N ALA A 148 5.25 20.81 -3.18
CA ALA A 148 6.46 21.40 -2.63
C ALA A 148 7.74 20.68 -3.11
N SER A 149 7.71 19.35 -3.23
CA SER A 149 8.85 18.57 -3.73
C SER A 149 9.14 18.84 -5.21
N ILE A 150 8.09 18.93 -6.04
CA ILE A 150 8.18 19.27 -7.47
C ILE A 150 8.67 20.71 -7.64
N ALA A 151 8.13 21.63 -6.85
CA ALA A 151 8.51 23.04 -6.87
C ALA A 151 9.96 23.25 -6.43
N TYR A 152 10.44 22.50 -5.42
CA TYR A 152 11.84 22.52 -4.99
C TYR A 152 12.79 22.02 -6.09
N VAL A 153 12.46 20.89 -6.74
CA VAL A 153 13.28 20.34 -7.83
C VAL A 153 13.29 21.25 -9.06
N SER A 154 12.17 21.93 -9.34
CA SER A 154 12.09 22.94 -10.42
C SER A 154 12.74 24.28 -10.07
N GLY A 155 13.23 24.46 -8.84
CA GLY A 155 13.95 25.66 -8.40
C GLY A 155 13.07 26.80 -7.89
N ASN A 156 11.76 26.58 -7.75
CA ASN A 156 10.79 27.55 -7.23
C ASN A 156 10.20 27.07 -5.90
N PRO A 157 10.91 27.18 -4.77
CA PRO A 157 10.41 26.69 -3.48
C PRO A 157 9.17 27.48 -3.01
N ILE A 158 8.04 26.80 -2.85
CA ILE A 158 6.77 27.37 -2.37
C ILE A 158 6.71 27.40 -0.83
N LEU A 159 7.38 26.45 -0.18
CA LEU A 159 7.41 26.30 1.28
C LEU A 159 8.82 26.56 1.83
N SER A 160 8.88 27.00 3.08
CA SER A 160 10.15 27.11 3.81
C SER A 160 10.65 25.72 4.26
N ASP A 161 11.96 25.55 4.41
CA ASP A 161 12.57 24.27 4.83
C ASP A 161 11.96 23.73 6.14
N LYS A 162 11.64 24.62 7.07
CA LYS A 162 11.03 24.26 8.37
C LYS A 162 9.62 23.72 8.22
N GLU A 163 8.81 24.37 7.37
CA GLU A 163 7.44 23.92 7.09
C GLU A 163 7.45 22.59 6.34
N PHE A 164 8.40 22.40 5.42
CA PHE A 164 8.57 21.14 4.70
C PHE A 164 8.93 19.99 5.64
N ASP A 165 9.87 20.22 6.56
CA ASP A 165 10.24 19.23 7.57
C ASP A 165 9.08 18.88 8.52
N GLU A 166 8.30 19.88 8.95
CA GLU A 166 7.12 19.66 9.79
C GLU A 166 6.03 18.85 9.07
N LEU A 167 5.74 19.17 7.81
CA LEU A 167 4.83 18.40 6.97
C LEU A 167 5.30 16.97 6.78
N LYS A 168 6.60 16.78 6.49
CA LYS A 168 7.20 15.44 6.37
C LYS A 168 7.04 14.63 7.66
N MET A 169 7.26 15.25 8.81
CA MET A 169 7.11 14.62 10.12
C MET A 169 5.65 14.25 10.43
N LYS A 170 4.71 15.14 10.08
CA LYS A 170 3.27 14.87 10.21
C LYS A 170 2.85 13.67 9.36
N LEU A 171 3.22 13.67 8.08
CA LEU A 171 2.92 12.59 7.14
C LEU A 171 3.55 11.24 7.55
N LYS A 172 4.74 11.24 8.16
CA LYS A 172 5.35 10.04 8.78
C LYS A 172 4.58 9.56 10.00
N SER A 173 3.98 10.46 10.77
CA SER A 173 3.17 10.10 11.94
C SER A 173 1.82 9.51 11.55
N GLU A 174 1.22 10.00 10.46
CA GLU A 174 -0.05 9.53 9.89
C GLU A 174 0.11 8.21 9.13
N GLY A 175 1.33 7.88 8.70
CA GLY A 175 1.62 6.64 8.00
C GLY A 175 1.33 6.70 6.50
N SER A 176 1.39 7.90 5.91
CA SER A 176 1.27 8.09 4.46
C SER A 176 2.32 7.28 3.70
N GLU A 177 1.90 6.57 2.64
CA GLU A 177 2.78 5.73 1.85
C GLU A 177 3.78 6.54 1.01
N ILE A 178 3.40 7.76 0.60
CA ILE A 178 4.21 8.64 -0.26
C ILE A 178 5.53 9.06 0.40
N VAL A 179 5.53 9.23 1.73
CA VAL A 179 6.70 9.72 2.47
C VAL A 179 7.64 8.57 2.86
N VAL A 180 7.23 7.31 2.68
CA VAL A 180 8.05 6.15 3.02
C VAL A 180 9.18 6.04 2.02
N GLU A 181 10.40 6.31 2.49
CA GLU A 181 11.60 6.09 1.70
C GLU A 181 12.29 4.79 2.13
N GLY A 182 12.86 4.08 1.15
CA GLY A 182 13.74 2.93 1.41
C GLY A 182 15.04 3.33 2.14
N PRO A 183 15.96 2.39 2.40
CA PRO A 183 17.23 2.70 3.07
C PRO A 183 18.04 3.72 2.26
N ARG A 184 18.35 4.86 2.86
CA ARG A 184 19.14 5.95 2.26
C ARG A 184 20.47 6.09 2.98
N CYS A 185 21.55 6.15 2.21
CA CYS A 185 22.86 6.55 2.70
C CYS A 185 23.08 8.04 2.44
N SER A 186 23.35 8.79 3.50
CA SER A 186 23.72 10.19 3.36
C SER A 186 25.25 10.32 3.36
N LEU A 187 25.85 10.68 2.22
CA LEU A 187 27.30 10.86 2.11
C LEU A 187 27.82 11.96 3.04
N ARG A 188 27.04 13.04 3.23
CA ARG A 188 27.39 14.17 4.10
C ARG A 188 27.49 13.75 5.57
N SER A 189 26.55 12.94 6.06
CA SER A 189 26.53 12.56 7.48
C SER A 189 27.17 11.20 7.75
N ARG A 190 27.62 10.49 6.70
CA ARG A 190 28.19 9.13 6.74
C ARG A 190 27.34 8.14 7.55
N LYS A 191 26.03 8.36 7.56
CA LYS A 191 25.06 7.54 8.27
C LYS A 191 24.01 7.03 7.30
N VAL A 192 23.65 5.77 7.48
CA VAL A 192 22.59 5.08 6.76
C VAL A 192 21.36 5.06 7.65
N TYR A 193 20.23 5.45 7.07
CA TYR A 193 18.97 5.53 7.77
C TYR A 193 17.88 4.81 6.97
N SER A 194 16.92 4.23 7.67
CA SER A 194 15.68 3.68 7.09
C SER A 194 14.46 4.19 7.86
N ASP A 195 13.35 4.38 7.15
CA ASP A 195 12.09 4.81 7.74
C ASP A 195 11.38 3.68 8.50
N LEU A 196 10.62 4.06 9.53
CA LEU A 196 9.83 3.16 10.35
C LEU A 196 8.35 3.38 10.08
N TYR A 197 7.63 2.29 10.03
CA TYR A 197 6.20 2.24 9.82
C TYR A 197 5.50 1.67 11.05
N VAL A 198 4.29 2.13 11.31
CA VAL A 198 3.49 1.71 12.45
C VAL A 198 2.93 0.30 12.18
N ASP A 199 3.07 -0.60 13.15
CA ASP A 199 2.51 -1.94 13.05
C ASP A 199 1.13 -2.03 13.69
N TYR A 200 0.11 -1.60 12.93
CA TYR A 200 -1.29 -1.67 13.36
C TYR A 200 -1.73 -3.11 13.67
N VAL A 201 -1.20 -4.11 12.96
CA VAL A 201 -1.59 -5.51 13.18
C VAL A 201 -1.09 -5.98 14.54
N LYS A 202 0.18 -5.73 14.87
CA LYS A 202 0.71 -6.10 16.19
C LYS A 202 0.09 -5.28 17.31
N MET A 203 -0.22 -4.00 17.06
CA MET A 203 -0.97 -3.16 17.99
C MET A 203 -2.36 -3.73 18.30
N PHE A 204 -3.08 -4.18 17.27
CA PHE A 204 -4.40 -4.81 17.43
C PHE A 204 -4.29 -6.13 18.18
N LEU A 205 -3.33 -6.99 17.82
CA LEU A 205 -3.10 -8.29 18.47
C LEU A 205 -2.77 -8.14 19.97
N LEU A 206 -2.19 -7.01 20.37
CA LEU A 206 -1.89 -6.73 21.78
C LEU A 206 -3.17 -6.56 22.62
N ASN A 207 -4.28 -6.11 22.03
CA ASN A 207 -5.57 -5.94 22.70
C ASN A 207 -6.37 -7.25 22.79
N VAL A 208 -6.12 -8.20 21.87
CA VAL A 208 -6.90 -9.46 21.79
C VAL A 208 -6.95 -10.23 23.13
N PRO A 209 -5.84 -10.44 23.88
CA PRO A 209 -5.91 -11.15 25.15
C PRO A 209 -6.84 -10.50 26.18
N ALA A 210 -6.85 -9.16 26.26
CA ALA A 210 -7.72 -8.44 27.17
C ALA A 210 -9.20 -8.57 26.77
N THR A 211 -9.50 -8.55 25.47
CA THR A 211 -10.87 -8.80 24.99
C THR A 211 -11.36 -10.20 25.34
N VAL A 212 -10.51 -11.23 25.25
CA VAL A 212 -10.86 -12.60 25.64
C VAL A 212 -11.15 -12.69 27.14
N ILE A 213 -10.36 -12.02 27.98
CA ILE A 213 -10.60 -11.97 29.43
C ILE A 213 -11.90 -11.23 29.74
N ALA A 214 -12.17 -10.09 29.08
CA ALA A 214 -13.40 -9.32 29.26
C ALA A 214 -14.64 -10.11 28.87
N LEU A 215 -14.60 -10.79 27.72
CA LEU A 215 -15.67 -11.68 27.28
C LEU A 215 -15.86 -12.85 28.25
N GLY A 216 -14.76 -13.48 28.70
CA GLY A 216 -14.82 -14.57 29.67
C GLY A 216 -15.46 -14.14 30.99
N LEU A 217 -15.11 -12.95 31.50
CA LEU A 217 -15.72 -12.39 32.72
C LEU A 217 -17.20 -12.09 32.52
N PHE A 218 -17.59 -11.59 31.35
CA PHE A 218 -18.99 -11.32 31.05
C PHE A 218 -19.83 -12.61 31.00
N PHE A 219 -19.36 -13.65 30.32
CA PHE A 219 -20.03 -14.96 30.31
C PHE A 219 -20.06 -15.62 31.68
N PHE A 220 -18.97 -15.52 32.45
CA PHE A 220 -18.91 -16.07 33.81
C PHE A 220 -19.91 -15.40 34.76
N LEU A 221 -20.12 -14.09 34.62
CA LEU A 221 -21.14 -13.37 35.39
C LEU A 221 -22.56 -13.79 34.97
N ASP A 222 -22.79 -14.00 33.67
CA ASP A 222 -24.07 -14.48 33.15
C ASP A 222 -24.44 -15.87 33.74
N ASP A 223 -23.48 -16.81 33.74
CA ASP A 223 -23.63 -18.13 34.35
C ASP A 223 -23.94 -18.05 35.86
N LEU A 224 -23.27 -17.15 36.60
CA LEU A 224 -23.51 -16.95 38.03
C LEU A 224 -24.86 -16.31 38.33
N THR A 225 -25.33 -15.41 37.48
CA THR A 225 -26.66 -14.79 37.60
C THR A 225 -27.79 -15.68 37.10
N GLY A 226 -27.49 -16.91 36.66
CA GLY A 226 -28.50 -17.87 36.23
C GLY A 226 -29.12 -17.55 34.88
N PHE A 227 -28.36 -16.97 33.94
CA PHE A 227 -28.81 -16.57 32.60
C PHE A 227 -29.89 -15.48 32.57
N GLU A 228 -30.10 -14.73 33.67
CA GLU A 228 -31.05 -13.61 33.69
C GLU A 228 -30.62 -12.47 32.74
N ILE A 229 -29.31 -12.32 32.47
CA ILE A 229 -28.78 -11.33 31.52
C ILE A 229 -29.02 -11.80 30.07
N THR A 230 -28.88 -13.10 29.78
CA THR A 230 -29.29 -13.69 28.49
C THR A 230 -30.81 -13.62 28.27
N TYR A 231 -31.62 -13.82 29.32
CA TYR A 231 -33.08 -13.66 29.26
C TYR A 231 -33.50 -12.19 29.01
N LEU A 232 -32.75 -11.21 29.53
CA LEU A 232 -32.91 -9.80 29.17
C LEU A 232 -32.46 -9.50 27.73
N LEU A 233 -31.55 -10.30 27.18
CA LEU A 233 -31.19 -10.29 25.77
C LEU A 233 -32.25 -11.00 24.88
N GLU A 234 -33.22 -11.67 25.49
CA GLU A 234 -34.42 -12.23 24.86
C GLU A 234 -35.66 -11.37 25.16
N LEU A 235 -35.46 -10.06 25.38
CA LEU A 235 -36.55 -9.08 25.35
C LEU A 235 -37.28 -9.13 24.00
N PRO A 236 -38.61 -8.90 23.95
CA PRO A 236 -39.36 -8.87 22.70
C PRO A 236 -38.72 -7.88 21.71
N GLU A 237 -38.59 -8.31 20.45
CA GLU A 237 -38.10 -7.47 19.35
C GLU A 237 -38.92 -6.16 19.35
N PRO A 238 -38.31 -4.96 19.51
CA PRO A 238 -36.97 -4.52 19.08
C PRO A 238 -35.92 -4.22 20.19
N PHE A 239 -36.23 -4.42 21.47
CA PHE A 239 -35.40 -3.88 22.57
C PHE A 239 -34.11 -4.68 22.84
N SER A 240 -34.08 -5.97 22.53
CA SER A 240 -32.89 -6.82 22.67
C SER A 240 -31.70 -6.35 21.83
N PHE A 241 -31.94 -6.01 20.56
CA PHE A 241 -30.90 -5.51 19.66
C PHE A 241 -30.31 -4.19 20.18
N LEU A 242 -31.18 -3.29 20.63
CA LEU A 242 -30.78 -2.02 21.23
C LEU A 242 -29.93 -2.25 22.49
N PHE A 243 -30.36 -3.10 23.40
CA PHE A 243 -29.62 -3.36 24.63
C PHE A 243 -28.25 -4.01 24.38
N THR A 244 -28.17 -4.97 23.44
CA THR A 244 -26.91 -5.65 23.13
C THR A 244 -25.89 -4.69 22.52
N TRP A 245 -26.29 -3.90 21.53
CA TRP A 245 -25.39 -2.99 20.82
C TRP A 245 -25.08 -1.70 21.60
N PHE A 246 -26.01 -1.21 22.43
CA PHE A 246 -25.81 0.04 23.16
C PHE A 246 -25.42 -0.12 24.64
N ALA A 247 -25.70 -1.27 25.27
CA ALA A 247 -25.30 -1.52 26.66
C ALA A 247 -24.21 -2.61 26.74
N ALA A 248 -24.46 -3.81 26.22
CA ALA A 248 -23.53 -4.94 26.39
C ALA A 248 -22.20 -4.74 25.63
N VAL A 249 -22.25 -4.42 24.34
CA VAL A 249 -21.04 -4.21 23.52
C VAL A 249 -20.20 -3.02 24.01
N PRO A 250 -20.76 -1.84 24.32
CA PRO A 250 -19.98 -0.72 24.84
C PRO A 250 -19.40 -1.00 26.23
N LEU A 251 -20.12 -1.74 27.09
CA LEU A 251 -19.60 -2.19 28.39
C LEU A 251 -18.40 -3.13 28.21
N LEU A 252 -18.50 -4.09 27.29
CA LEU A 252 -17.42 -5.02 26.97
C LEU A 252 -16.18 -4.30 26.40
N VAL A 253 -16.39 -3.35 25.48
CA VAL A 253 -15.30 -2.54 24.92
C VAL A 253 -14.68 -1.67 26.01
N TRP A 254 -15.48 -1.04 26.86
CA TRP A 254 -14.99 -0.25 27.99
C TRP A 254 -14.18 -1.11 28.95
N LEU A 255 -14.67 -2.29 29.33
CA LEU A 255 -13.97 -3.23 30.20
C LEU A 255 -12.66 -3.71 29.56
N ALA A 256 -12.67 -4.09 28.28
CA ALA A 256 -11.47 -4.46 27.56
C ALA A 256 -10.44 -3.32 27.51
N LEU A 257 -10.87 -2.08 27.21
CA LEU A 257 -10.00 -0.91 27.16
C LEU A 257 -9.43 -0.54 28.53
N THR A 258 -10.22 -0.64 29.61
CA THR A 258 -9.73 -0.38 30.97
C THR A 258 -8.68 -1.41 31.39
N LEU A 259 -8.90 -2.70 31.10
CA LEU A 259 -7.93 -3.75 31.35
C LEU A 259 -6.65 -3.56 30.51
N THR A 260 -6.77 -3.21 29.22
CA THR A 260 -5.57 -2.94 28.41
C THR A 260 -4.79 -1.75 28.91
N ASN A 261 -5.44 -0.63 29.24
CA ASN A 261 -4.76 0.57 29.72
C ASN A 261 -4.11 0.38 31.09
N ALA A 262 -4.59 -0.59 31.89
CA ALA A 262 -3.96 -0.97 33.14
C ALA A 262 -2.65 -1.76 32.93
N ILE A 263 -2.61 -2.65 31.93
CA ILE A 263 -1.50 -3.57 31.68
C ILE A 263 -0.45 -2.96 30.75
N VAL A 264 -0.89 -2.28 29.69
CA VAL A 264 -0.06 -1.68 28.65
C VAL A 264 -0.44 -0.21 28.46
N LYS A 265 0.51 0.69 28.71
CA LYS A 265 0.35 2.13 28.46
C LYS A 265 1.17 2.57 27.27
N ASP A 266 0.58 3.44 26.45
CA ASP A 266 1.20 4.12 25.31
C ASP A 266 2.00 3.16 24.42
N PHE A 267 1.34 2.10 23.92
CA PHE A 267 1.99 1.12 23.06
C PHE A 267 2.16 1.66 21.64
N LEU A 268 3.41 1.72 21.21
CA LEU A 268 3.81 2.14 19.88
C LEU A 268 4.79 1.11 19.32
N ILE A 269 4.26 0.23 18.46
CA ILE A 269 5.07 -0.77 17.77
C ILE A 269 5.48 -0.20 16.42
N LEU A 270 6.79 -0.14 16.23
CA LEU A 270 7.38 0.26 14.98
C LEU A 270 8.07 -0.91 14.30
N LYS A 271 7.88 -1.02 13.00
CA LYS A 271 8.56 -1.96 12.12
C LYS A 271 9.38 -1.17 11.10
N GLY A 272 10.46 -1.75 10.61
CA GLY A 272 11.40 -1.09 9.71
C GLY A 272 12.34 -2.10 9.05
N PRO A 273 12.68 -1.93 7.76
CA PRO A 273 13.73 -2.73 7.14
C PRO A 273 15.10 -2.33 7.70
N CYS A 274 15.96 -3.33 7.97
CA CYS A 274 17.34 -3.08 8.35
C CYS A 274 18.11 -2.42 7.19
N PRO A 275 18.89 -1.35 7.41
CA PRO A 275 19.66 -0.68 6.36
C PRO A 275 20.78 -1.54 5.75
N ASN A 276 21.23 -2.60 6.43
CA ASN A 276 22.29 -3.49 5.91
C ASN A 276 21.69 -4.67 5.12
N CYS A 277 20.81 -5.46 5.73
CA CYS A 277 20.30 -6.71 5.13
C CYS A 277 18.87 -6.65 4.60
N GLY A 278 18.16 -5.53 4.78
CA GLY A 278 16.77 -5.37 4.34
C GLY A 278 15.73 -6.18 5.11
N THR A 279 16.12 -6.99 6.10
CA THR A 279 15.15 -7.77 6.90
C THR A 279 14.36 -6.86 7.82
N GLU A 280 13.05 -7.10 7.92
CA GLU A 280 12.17 -6.38 8.80
C GLU A 280 12.46 -6.71 10.26
N ASN A 281 12.77 -5.68 11.07
CA ASN A 281 12.85 -5.82 12.52
C ASN A 281 11.85 -4.84 13.16
N GLY A 282 11.27 -5.26 14.29
CA GLY A 282 10.30 -4.47 15.03
C GLY A 282 10.81 -4.10 16.41
N SER A 283 10.49 -2.89 16.86
CA SER A 283 10.74 -2.41 18.22
C SER A 283 9.43 -2.03 18.90
N PHE A 284 9.28 -2.42 20.15
CA PHE A 284 8.16 -2.02 21.00
C PHE A 284 8.55 -0.80 21.84
N PHE A 285 7.77 0.28 21.71
CA PHE A 285 7.79 1.41 22.63
C PHE A 285 6.54 1.34 23.49
N GLY A 286 6.68 1.55 24.80
CA GLY A 286 5.54 1.57 25.72
C GLY A 286 5.89 0.99 27.08
N THR A 287 4.92 1.01 27.99
CA THR A 287 5.11 0.47 29.35
C THR A 287 4.31 -0.81 29.51
N ILE A 288 4.98 -1.91 29.87
CA ILE A 288 4.34 -3.19 30.21
C ILE A 288 4.45 -3.35 31.72
N LEU A 289 3.31 -3.45 32.43
CA LEU A 289 3.25 -3.83 33.85
C LEU A 289 4.32 -3.12 34.71
N SER A 290 4.44 -1.78 34.59
CA SER A 290 5.40 -0.87 35.26
C SER A 290 6.82 -0.74 34.67
N ILE A 291 7.24 -1.60 33.75
CA ILE A 291 8.56 -1.49 33.12
C ILE A 291 8.41 -0.71 31.81
N SER A 292 9.04 0.47 31.73
CA SER A 292 9.07 1.26 30.50
C SER A 292 10.08 0.66 29.52
N SER A 293 9.57 0.16 28.40
CA SER A 293 10.37 -0.32 27.29
C SER A 293 10.67 0.84 26.36
N GLY A 294 11.79 1.50 26.60
CA GLY A 294 12.34 2.52 25.71
C GLY A 294 11.62 3.85 25.75
N GLY A 295 12.36 4.91 26.09
CA GLY A 295 11.86 6.28 25.99
C GLY A 295 11.73 6.73 24.54
N THR A 296 12.53 7.72 24.13
CA THR A 296 12.53 8.20 22.74
C THR A 296 13.29 7.29 21.79
N ASN A 297 14.31 6.58 22.32
CA ASN A 297 15.24 5.79 21.52
C ASN A 297 15.36 4.38 22.10
N ASN A 298 15.43 3.38 21.22
CA ASN A 298 15.62 1.97 21.59
C ASN A 298 16.75 1.38 20.75
N THR A 299 17.63 0.60 21.38
CA THR A 299 18.68 -0.15 20.68
C THR A 299 18.31 -1.63 20.60
N LEU A 300 18.40 -2.21 19.40
CA LEU A 300 18.16 -3.63 19.16
C LEU A 300 19.12 -4.18 18.13
N LYS A 301 19.42 -5.47 18.24
CA LYS A 301 20.24 -6.17 17.24
C LYS A 301 19.34 -6.72 16.14
N CYS A 302 19.78 -6.57 14.89
CA CYS A 302 19.08 -7.19 13.77
C CYS A 302 19.06 -8.71 13.89
N SER A 303 17.93 -9.33 13.57
CA SER A 303 17.76 -10.80 13.61
C SER A 303 18.73 -11.55 12.69
N ASN A 304 18.99 -11.03 11.49
CA ASN A 304 19.86 -11.68 10.49
C ASN A 304 21.32 -11.23 10.56
N CYS A 305 21.60 -9.92 10.51
CA CYS A 305 22.98 -9.40 10.45
C CYS A 305 23.59 -9.04 11.82
N SER A 306 22.85 -9.16 12.93
CA SER A 306 23.29 -8.83 14.30
C SER A 306 23.77 -7.39 14.54
N THR A 307 23.70 -6.52 13.53
CA THR A 307 24.07 -5.11 13.64
C THR A 307 23.16 -4.42 14.63
N GLU A 308 23.74 -3.56 15.46
CA GLU A 308 22.99 -2.73 16.38
C GLU A 308 22.24 -1.63 15.61
N LEU A 309 20.94 -1.51 15.87
CA LEU A 309 20.02 -0.59 15.25
C LEU A 309 19.46 0.32 16.35
N VAL A 310 19.54 1.63 16.14
CA VAL A 310 18.97 2.64 17.02
C VAL A 310 17.66 3.12 16.41
N TYR A 311 16.55 2.82 17.07
CA TYR A 311 15.21 3.20 16.67
C TYR A 311 14.81 4.50 17.37
N ASN A 312 14.39 5.52 16.62
CA ASN A 312 13.85 6.76 17.18
C ASN A 312 12.32 6.81 17.00
N SER A 313 11.57 6.91 18.10
CA SER A 313 10.10 6.94 18.05
C SER A 313 9.54 8.23 17.47
N LYS A 314 10.16 9.38 17.77
CA LYS A 314 9.70 10.70 17.32
C LYS A 314 9.92 10.93 15.83
N THR A 315 11.11 10.63 15.33
CA THR A 315 11.48 10.85 13.93
C THR A 315 11.11 9.70 13.01
N ARG A 316 10.67 8.56 13.57
CA ARG A 316 10.35 7.35 12.82
C ARG A 316 11.53 6.94 11.90
N LEU A 317 12.75 6.95 12.46
CA LEU A 317 13.99 6.64 11.75
C LEU A 317 14.87 5.62 12.52
N ILE A 318 15.37 4.63 11.78
CA ILE A 318 16.38 3.67 12.24
C ILE A 318 17.72 4.23 11.82
N THR A 319 18.66 4.27 12.76
CA THR A 319 20.02 4.74 12.51
C THR A 319 21.01 3.68 12.98
N LEU A 320 22.08 3.47 12.23
CA LEU A 320 23.22 2.70 12.71
C LEU A 320 24.05 3.53 13.71
N PRO A 321 24.55 2.95 14.81
CA PRO A 321 25.44 3.66 15.72
C PRO A 321 26.73 4.05 14.99
N GLU A 322 27.23 5.25 15.27
CA GLU A 322 28.45 5.79 14.68
C GLU A 322 29.64 4.88 15.03
N GLY A 323 30.27 4.32 14.00
CA GLY A 323 31.42 3.40 14.15
C GLY A 323 31.10 1.91 13.93
N SER A 324 29.85 1.55 13.60
CA SER A 324 29.58 0.23 13.04
C SER A 324 30.11 0.16 11.61
N GLU A 325 31.17 -0.63 11.40
CA GLU A 325 31.60 -1.03 10.06
C GLU A 325 30.44 -1.81 9.42
N ALA A 326 29.92 -1.30 8.31
CA ALA A 326 29.00 -2.03 7.45
C ALA A 326 29.79 -2.97 6.53
#